data_AF-N1J8E7-F1
#
_entry.id   AF-N1J8E7-F1
#
_cell.length_a   1.000
_cell.length_b   1.000
_cell.length_c   1.000
_cell.angle_alpha   90.00
_cell.angle_beta   90.00
_cell.angle_gamma   90.00
#
_symmetry.space_group_name_H-M   'P 1'
#
loop_
_entity.id
_entity.type
_entity.pdbx_description
1 polymer ?
#
loop_
_entity_poly.entity_id
_entity_poly.type
_entity_poly.pdbx_seq_one_letter_code
_entity_poly.pdbx_strand_id
1 'polypeptide(L)'
;MRFSSIAIIFQSASIFVTTLAGGKIAHIPESRKSFQCERRLILGSSYERTLFEVLGQIRFKEILPIDKSIIYNLVDQADDSTNVFYEDETPDAFFFHKLEKPVDAIKDGVYVYDTNHILVIDNHGRTCGIVMRTVVRHRSINRSDVPDSGASFMLCTITS
;
A
#
# COMPACT_ATOMS: atom_id res chain seq x y z
N MET A 1 65.27 -9.63 0.98
CA MET A 1 64.42 -8.44 0.75
C MET A 1 63.96 -8.50 -0.70
N ARG A 2 62.69 -8.49 -1.08
CA ARG A 2 61.41 -8.34 -0.39
C ARG A 2 60.37 -9.14 -1.20
N PHE A 3 59.45 -9.78 -0.49
CA PHE A 3 58.24 -10.37 -1.06
C PHE A 3 57.43 -9.28 -1.77
N SER A 4 56.90 -9.60 -2.95
CA SER A 4 55.76 -8.86 -3.49
C SER A 4 54.83 -9.85 -4.18
N SER A 5 54.25 -10.74 -3.38
CA SER A 5 53.01 -11.43 -3.73
C SER A 5 51.92 -10.38 -3.84
N ILE A 6 51.59 -9.94 -5.05
CA ILE A 6 50.34 -9.26 -5.31
C ILE A 6 49.28 -10.37 -5.35
N ALA A 7 48.81 -10.73 -4.17
CA ALA A 7 47.54 -11.43 -4.02
C ALA A 7 46.46 -10.41 -4.38
N ILE A 8 45.93 -10.48 -5.59
CA ILE A 8 44.69 -9.80 -5.93
C ILE A 8 43.59 -10.59 -5.23
N ILE A 9 43.34 -10.27 -3.98
CA ILE A 9 42.10 -10.61 -3.31
C ILE A 9 41.05 -9.77 -4.04
N PHE A 10 40.39 -10.36 -5.04
CA PHE A 10 39.08 -9.88 -5.43
C PHE A 10 38.20 -10.04 -4.19
N GLN A 11 38.17 -9.00 -3.34
CA GLN A 11 37.05 -8.77 -2.47
C GLN A 11 35.89 -8.50 -3.40
N SER A 12 35.23 -9.57 -3.84
CA SER A 12 33.83 -9.55 -4.20
C SER A 12 33.07 -9.14 -2.94
N ALA A 13 33.20 -7.88 -2.56
CA ALA A 13 32.19 -7.18 -1.78
C ALA A 13 30.99 -7.09 -2.73
N SER A 14 30.25 -8.19 -2.80
CA SER A 14 28.87 -8.23 -2.38
C SER A 14 28.26 -6.84 -2.22
N ILE A 15 28.06 -6.14 -3.34
CA ILE A 15 27.00 -5.15 -3.39
C ILE A 15 25.80 -5.95 -3.91
N PHE A 16 25.30 -6.84 -3.05
CA PHE A 16 23.85 -7.01 -3.01
C PHE A 16 23.35 -5.60 -2.69
N VAL A 17 22.97 -4.87 -3.73
CA VAL A 17 21.94 -3.87 -3.57
C VAL A 17 20.76 -4.71 -3.15
N THR A 18 20.57 -4.88 -1.84
CA THR A 18 19.25 -5.20 -1.31
C THR A 18 18.40 -4.03 -1.75
N THR A 19 17.75 -4.17 -2.90
CA THR A 19 16.54 -3.42 -3.20
C THR A 19 15.60 -3.78 -2.08
N LEU A 20 15.62 -2.91 -1.08
CA LEU A 20 14.89 -3.03 0.15
C LEU A 20 13.46 -2.64 -0.25
N ALA A 21 12.55 -3.59 -0.05
CA ALA A 21 11.18 -3.55 -0.54
C ALA A 21 10.28 -3.84 0.66
N GLY A 22 9.11 -3.21 0.72
CA GLY A 22 8.14 -3.40 1.81
C GLY A 22 7.90 -4.88 2.11
N GLY A 23 7.85 -5.22 3.40
CA GLY A 23 7.72 -6.60 3.86
C GLY A 23 6.40 -7.22 3.40
N LYS A 24 6.49 -8.42 2.81
CA LYS A 24 5.33 -9.25 2.48
C LYS A 24 5.22 -10.40 3.48
N ILE A 25 4.00 -10.70 3.92
CA ILE A 25 3.76 -11.82 4.85
C ILE A 25 2.63 -12.72 4.37
N ALA A 26 2.61 -13.95 4.89
CA ALA A 26 1.55 -14.91 4.57
C ALA A 26 0.17 -14.44 5.09
N HIS A 27 -0.89 -14.74 4.36
CA HIS A 27 -2.26 -14.44 4.77
C HIS A 27 -2.62 -15.15 6.07
N ILE A 28 -3.33 -14.40 6.91
CA ILE A 28 -4.04 -14.89 8.10
C ILE A 28 -5.55 -14.75 7.88
N PRO A 29 -6.41 -15.33 8.74
CA PRO A 29 -7.86 -15.15 8.65
C PRO A 29 -8.24 -13.66 8.61
N GLU A 30 -9.18 -13.28 7.74
CA GLU A 30 -9.59 -11.87 7.52
C GLU A 30 -9.96 -11.15 8.81
N SER A 31 -10.68 -11.82 9.71
CA SER A 31 -11.10 -11.27 11.01
C SER A 31 -9.93 -10.92 11.94
N ARG A 32 -8.74 -11.49 11.71
CA ARG A 32 -7.51 -11.24 12.47
C ARG A 32 -6.58 -10.23 11.81
N LYS A 33 -6.88 -9.77 10.58
CA LYS A 33 -6.04 -8.76 9.92
C LYS A 33 -6.24 -7.41 10.60
N SER A 34 -5.16 -6.64 10.72
CA SER A 34 -5.27 -5.23 11.04
C SER A 34 -4.19 -4.43 10.34
N PHE A 35 -4.55 -3.18 10.00
CA PHE A 35 -3.72 -2.28 9.24
C PHE A 35 -3.62 -0.94 9.95
N GLN A 36 -2.40 -0.51 10.25
CA GLN A 36 -2.08 0.80 10.77
C GLN A 36 -1.84 1.78 9.62
N CYS A 37 -2.79 2.69 9.44
CA CYS A 37 -2.81 3.74 8.43
C CYS A 37 -2.56 5.09 9.12
N GLU A 38 -1.31 5.59 9.13
CA GLU A 38 -0.89 6.76 9.90
C GLU A 38 -1.37 6.71 11.37
N ARG A 39 -2.46 7.42 11.71
CA ARG A 39 -3.04 7.50 13.06
C ARG A 39 -4.27 6.61 13.25
N ARG A 40 -4.63 5.79 12.27
CA ARG A 40 -5.85 5.01 12.25
C ARG A 40 -5.57 3.52 12.14
N LEU A 41 -6.09 2.77 13.09
CA LEU A 41 -6.09 1.32 13.04
C LEU A 41 -7.38 0.84 12.34
N ILE A 42 -7.22 0.08 11.26
CA ILE A 42 -8.32 -0.55 10.53
C ILE A 42 -8.29 -2.05 10.81
N LEU A 43 -9.31 -2.53 11.52
CA LEU A 43 -9.46 -3.95 11.86
C LEU A 43 -10.21 -4.69 10.75
N GLY A 44 -9.85 -5.96 10.54
CA GLY A 44 -10.51 -6.88 9.60
C GLY A 44 -12.02 -6.94 9.77
N SER A 45 -12.43 -7.13 11.03
CA SER A 45 -13.85 -7.12 11.44
C SER A 45 -14.60 -5.83 11.08
N SER A 46 -13.89 -4.72 10.84
CA SER A 46 -14.52 -3.42 10.55
C SER A 46 -14.94 -3.26 9.08
N TYR A 47 -14.40 -4.07 8.17
CA TYR A 47 -14.68 -4.05 6.73
C TYR A 47 -15.12 -5.41 6.17
N GLU A 48 -15.23 -6.46 6.99
CA GLU A 48 -15.61 -7.82 6.56
C GLU A 48 -16.95 -7.86 5.79
N ARG A 49 -17.95 -7.10 6.24
CA ARG A 49 -19.22 -6.97 5.52
C ARG A 49 -19.04 -6.32 4.14
N THR A 50 -18.25 -5.25 4.08
CA THR A 50 -17.94 -4.58 2.81
C THR A 50 -17.20 -5.52 1.87
N LEU A 51 -16.24 -6.31 2.38
CA LEU A 51 -15.54 -7.32 1.59
C LEU A 51 -16.54 -8.31 0.97
N PHE A 52 -17.49 -8.83 1.74
CA PHE A 52 -18.51 -9.74 1.21
C PHE A 52 -19.32 -9.13 0.06
N GLU A 53 -19.75 -7.87 0.19
CA GLU A 53 -20.49 -7.15 -0.85
C GLU A 53 -19.63 -6.96 -2.12
N VAL A 54 -18.35 -6.58 -1.94
CA VAL A 54 -17.38 -6.37 -3.02
C VAL A 54 -17.05 -7.65 -3.78
N LEU A 55 -16.94 -8.78 -3.09
CA LEU A 55 -16.73 -10.08 -3.74
C LEU A 55 -17.89 -10.43 -4.68
N GLY A 56 -19.11 -10.02 -4.33
CA GLY A 56 -20.25 -10.09 -5.25
C GLY A 56 -20.01 -9.27 -6.51
N GLN A 57 -19.62 -8.01 -6.36
CA GLN A 57 -19.35 -7.09 -7.47
C GLN A 57 -18.21 -7.58 -8.39
N ILE A 58 -17.12 -8.11 -7.80
CA ILE A 58 -16.01 -8.72 -8.55
C ILE A 58 -16.52 -9.94 -9.35
N ARG A 59 -17.34 -10.81 -8.74
CA ARG A 59 -17.91 -11.98 -9.42
C ARG A 59 -18.79 -11.58 -10.61
N PHE A 60 -19.56 -10.49 -10.48
CA PHE A 60 -20.39 -9.95 -11.55
C PHE A 60 -19.64 -9.03 -12.52
N LYS A 61 -18.31 -8.91 -12.38
CA LYS A 61 -17.42 -8.07 -13.21
C LYS A 61 -17.78 -6.58 -13.20
N GLU A 62 -18.40 -6.12 -12.12
CA GLU A 62 -18.69 -4.70 -11.90
C GLU A 62 -17.43 -3.93 -11.47
N ILE A 63 -16.48 -4.63 -10.86
CA ILE A 63 -15.14 -4.12 -10.54
C ILE A 63 -14.13 -4.83 -11.45
N LEU A 64 -13.34 -4.02 -12.16
CA LEU A 64 -12.29 -4.52 -13.05
C LEU A 64 -10.97 -4.69 -12.27
N PRO A 65 -10.15 -5.67 -12.67
CA PRO A 65 -8.83 -5.85 -12.09
C PRO A 65 -7.92 -4.67 -12.42
N ILE A 66 -7.01 -4.36 -11.51
CA ILE A 66 -5.96 -3.36 -11.71
C ILE A 66 -4.66 -4.02 -12.19
N ASP A 67 -3.79 -3.22 -12.81
CA ASP A 67 -2.45 -3.65 -13.17
C ASP A 67 -1.64 -3.95 -11.90
N LYS A 68 -1.05 -5.16 -11.83
CA LYS A 68 -0.26 -5.60 -10.68
C LYS A 68 0.95 -4.71 -10.42
N SER A 69 1.51 -4.09 -11.47
CA SER A 69 2.65 -3.19 -11.34
C SER A 69 2.32 -2.01 -10.42
N ILE A 70 1.06 -1.56 -10.35
CA ILE A 70 0.64 -0.49 -9.43
C ILE A 70 0.87 -0.92 -7.99
N ILE A 71 0.48 -2.14 -7.63
CA ILE A 71 0.67 -2.68 -6.29
C ILE A 71 2.14 -2.88 -5.98
N TYR A 72 2.89 -3.52 -6.87
CA TYR A 72 4.29 -3.80 -6.61
C TYR A 72 5.12 -2.52 -6.53
N ASN A 73 4.83 -1.51 -7.35
CA ASN A 73 5.44 -0.19 -7.21
C ASN A 73 5.14 0.45 -5.85
N LEU A 74 3.93 0.28 -5.30
CA LEU A 74 3.59 0.79 -3.97
C LEU A 74 4.28 0.02 -2.84
N VAL A 75 4.47 -1.30 -3.01
CA VAL A 75 5.24 -2.13 -2.06
C VAL A 75 6.72 -1.74 -2.09
N ASP A 76 7.27 -1.50 -3.28
CA ASP A 76 8.67 -1.08 -3.46
C ASP A 76 8.93 0.36 -2.98
N GLN A 77 7.88 1.18 -2.87
CA GLN A 77 7.95 2.54 -2.31
C GLN A 77 7.77 2.59 -0.79
N ALA A 78 7.35 1.50 -0.15
CA ALA A 78 7.14 1.47 1.28
C ALA A 78 8.48 1.44 2.02
N ASP A 79 8.58 2.23 3.10
CA ASP A 79 9.80 2.29 3.92
C ASP A 79 10.20 0.91 4.46
N ASP A 80 11.51 0.75 4.53
CA ASP A 80 12.28 -0.49 4.42
C ASP A 80 12.23 -1.49 5.60
N SER A 81 11.18 -1.49 6.40
CA SER A 81 11.10 -2.37 7.58
C SER A 81 9.70 -2.80 8.00
N THR A 82 8.66 -2.30 7.34
CA THR A 82 7.28 -2.59 7.72
C THR A 82 6.67 -3.65 6.81
N ASN A 83 5.99 -4.62 7.42
CA ASN A 83 5.12 -5.51 6.66
C ASN A 83 3.94 -4.67 6.17
N VAL A 84 3.71 -4.59 4.86
CA VAL A 84 2.68 -3.72 4.27
C VAL A 84 1.69 -4.48 3.41
N PHE A 85 2.00 -5.75 3.12
CA PHE A 85 1.25 -6.54 2.17
C PHE A 85 1.17 -8.02 2.56
N TYR A 86 -0.02 -8.61 2.44
CA TYR A 86 -0.21 -10.05 2.54
C TYR A 86 -0.13 -10.70 1.15
N GLU A 87 0.74 -11.69 1.00
CA GLU A 87 0.93 -12.46 -0.24
C GLU A 87 1.43 -13.87 0.11
N ASP A 88 0.65 -14.92 -0.21
CA ASP A 88 1.11 -16.32 -0.09
C ASP A 88 1.65 -16.86 -1.43
N GLU A 89 0.90 -16.56 -2.49
CA GLU A 89 1.12 -16.97 -3.87
C GLU A 89 1.08 -15.70 -4.72
N THR A 90 1.75 -15.67 -5.88
CA THR A 90 1.62 -14.56 -6.83
C THR A 90 0.19 -14.53 -7.40
N PRO A 91 -0.67 -13.61 -6.97
CA PRO A 91 -2.07 -13.59 -7.38
C PRO A 91 -2.18 -13.16 -8.85
N ASP A 92 -3.19 -13.65 -9.56
CA ASP A 92 -3.38 -13.36 -10.99
C ASP A 92 -3.93 -11.97 -11.26
N ALA A 93 -4.61 -11.39 -10.28
CA ALA A 93 -5.19 -10.06 -10.38
C ALA A 93 -5.37 -9.45 -8.99
N PHE A 94 -5.41 -8.11 -8.96
CA PHE A 94 -5.81 -7.33 -7.80
C PHE A 94 -7.03 -6.48 -8.14
N PHE A 95 -7.78 -6.11 -7.11
CA PHE A 95 -8.95 -5.27 -7.20
C PHE A 95 -8.87 -4.17 -6.13
N PHE A 96 -9.34 -2.98 -6.48
CA PHE A 96 -9.46 -1.86 -5.56
C PHE A 96 -10.91 -1.60 -5.19
N HIS A 97 -11.16 -1.44 -3.89
CA HIS A 97 -12.43 -0.98 -3.39
C HIS A 97 -12.24 0.09 -2.32
N LYS A 98 -12.88 1.25 -2.50
CA LYS A 98 -12.80 2.34 -1.53
C LYS A 98 -13.67 2.03 -0.31
N LEU A 99 -13.10 2.13 0.89
CA LEU A 99 -13.87 2.07 2.13
C LEU A 99 -14.68 3.38 2.30
N GLU A 100 -15.99 3.27 2.49
CA GLU A 100 -16.89 4.41 2.64
C GLU A 100 -16.75 5.16 3.98
N LYS A 101 -16.14 4.52 4.99
CA LYS A 101 -15.91 5.11 6.31
C LYS A 101 -15.03 6.36 6.22
N PRO A 102 -15.20 7.33 7.14
CA PRO A 102 -14.99 8.74 6.82
C PRO A 102 -13.57 9.04 6.36
N VAL A 103 -13.54 9.91 5.34
CA VAL A 103 -12.37 10.66 4.91
C VAL A 103 -11.85 11.41 6.12
N ASP A 104 -10.65 11.07 6.57
CA ASP A 104 -9.98 11.88 7.57
C ASP A 104 -9.57 13.17 6.86
N ALA A 105 -10.34 14.24 7.13
CA ALA A 105 -10.12 15.56 6.56
C ALA A 105 -9.33 16.39 7.57
N ILE A 106 -8.00 16.39 7.44
CA ILE A 106 -7.13 17.20 8.28
C ILE A 106 -7.04 18.60 7.69
N LYS A 107 -7.25 19.61 8.52
CA LYS A 107 -7.11 21.02 8.13
C LYS A 107 -5.81 21.55 8.69
N ASP A 108 -4.95 22.07 7.82
CA ASP A 108 -3.71 22.73 8.21
C ASP A 108 -3.59 24.07 7.47
N GLY A 109 -3.90 25.15 8.19
CA GLY A 109 -3.95 26.51 7.63
C GLY A 109 -4.91 26.64 6.44
N VAL A 110 -4.33 26.89 5.26
CA VAL A 110 -5.05 27.05 3.99
C VAL A 110 -5.22 25.73 3.22
N TYR A 111 -4.68 24.61 3.73
CA TYR A 111 -4.75 23.31 3.08
C TYR A 111 -5.72 22.37 3.79
N VAL A 112 -6.39 21.54 3.00
CA VAL A 112 -7.26 20.45 3.42
C VAL A 112 -6.70 19.16 2.85
N TYR A 113 -6.43 18.19 3.71
CA TYR A 113 -5.91 16.87 3.36
C TYR A 113 -7.04 15.88 3.46
N ASP A 114 -7.51 15.36 2.32
CA ASP A 114 -8.57 14.38 2.24
C ASP A 114 -7.98 12.98 2.07
N THR A 115 -7.98 12.19 3.14
CA THR A 115 -7.45 10.84 3.14
C THR A 115 -8.55 9.79 2.95
N ASN A 116 -8.44 8.98 1.91
CA ASN A 116 -9.32 7.84 1.65
C ASN A 116 -8.56 6.54 1.85
N HIS A 117 -9.27 5.49 2.28
CA HIS A 117 -8.71 4.15 2.44
C HIS A 117 -9.27 3.23 1.36
N ILE A 118 -8.39 2.48 0.71
CA ILE A 118 -8.71 1.60 -0.41
C ILE A 118 -8.29 0.19 -0.03
N LEU A 119 -9.23 -0.75 0.02
CA LEU A 119 -8.94 -2.18 0.15
C LEU A 119 -8.28 -2.68 -1.12
N VAL A 120 -7.21 -3.45 -0.95
CA VAL A 120 -6.58 -4.25 -1.99
C VAL A 120 -7.01 -5.69 -1.82
N ILE A 121 -7.65 -6.26 -2.83
CA ILE A 121 -8.21 -7.61 -2.80
C ILE A 121 -7.58 -8.43 -3.91
N ASP A 122 -7.13 -9.66 -3.64
CA ASP A 122 -6.62 -10.55 -4.67
C ASP A 122 -7.74 -11.27 -5.45
N ASN A 123 -7.35 -12.03 -6.48
CA ASN A 123 -8.25 -12.88 -7.25
C ASN A 123 -8.85 -14.06 -6.45
N HIS A 124 -8.36 -14.33 -5.24
CA HIS A 124 -8.94 -15.32 -4.31
C HIS A 124 -9.95 -14.69 -3.34
N GLY A 125 -10.17 -13.38 -3.43
CA GLY A 125 -11.10 -12.65 -2.60
C GLY A 125 -10.59 -12.33 -1.20
N ARG A 126 -9.26 -12.34 -1.01
CA ARG A 126 -8.60 -12.06 0.27
C ARG A 126 -8.07 -10.63 0.29
N THR A 127 -8.11 -10.00 1.46
CA THR A 127 -7.55 -8.64 1.62
C THR A 127 -6.03 -8.72 1.70
N CYS A 128 -5.33 -8.14 0.73
CA CYS A 128 -3.86 -8.11 0.71
C CYS A 128 -3.29 -6.90 1.45
N GLY A 129 -4.00 -5.77 1.44
CA GLY A 129 -3.50 -4.55 2.03
C GLY A 129 -4.56 -3.46 2.05
N ILE A 130 -4.19 -2.32 2.63
CA ILE A 130 -4.94 -1.08 2.51
C ILE A 130 -4.01 0.00 1.95
N VAL A 131 -4.46 0.66 0.89
CA VAL A 131 -3.79 1.83 0.32
C VAL A 131 -4.49 3.08 0.83
N MET A 132 -3.73 3.98 1.41
CA MET A 132 -4.13 5.35 1.67
C MET A 132 -3.97 6.19 0.42
N ARG A 133 -4.99 6.97 0.09
CA ARG A 133 -4.95 8.00 -0.95
C ARG A 133 -5.22 9.35 -0.31
N THR A 134 -4.21 10.22 -0.29
CA THR A 134 -4.30 11.56 0.27
C THR A 134 -4.34 12.59 -0.86
N VAL A 135 -5.38 13.42 -0.86
CA VAL A 135 -5.51 14.56 -1.79
C VAL A 135 -5.37 15.84 -1.00
N VAL A 136 -4.44 16.70 -1.42
CA VAL A 136 -4.30 18.04 -0.84
C VAL A 136 -5.15 19.00 -1.65
N ARG A 137 -5.94 19.83 -0.97
CA ARG A 137 -6.76 20.88 -1.58
C ARG A 137 -6.48 22.20 -0.90
N HIS A 138 -6.39 23.27 -1.68
CA HIS A 138 -6.31 24.62 -1.13
C HIS A 138 -7.73 25.13 -0.80
N ARG A 139 -7.87 25.86 0.31
CA ARG A 139 -9.15 26.38 0.82
C ARG A 139 -9.63 27.63 0.07
N SER A 140 -8.77 28.25 -0.76
CA SER A 140 -9.17 29.42 -1.55
C SER A 140 -10.27 29.08 -2.56
N ILE A 141 -11.26 29.96 -2.65
CA ILE A 141 -12.43 29.88 -3.53
C ILE A 141 -12.04 30.07 -5.01
N ASN A 142 -10.85 30.64 -5.28
CA ASN A 142 -10.35 30.83 -6.63
C ASN A 142 -9.65 29.54 -7.12
N ARG A 143 -10.44 28.74 -7.84
CA ARG A 143 -10.06 27.46 -8.49
C ARG A 143 -8.88 27.52 -9.46
N SER A 144 -8.36 28.71 -9.78
CA SER A 144 -7.44 28.95 -10.89
C SER A 144 -5.95 28.87 -10.54
N ASP A 145 -5.54 28.93 -9.27
CA ASP A 145 -4.11 29.08 -8.90
C ASP A 145 -3.56 27.95 -8.02
N VAL A 146 -4.26 26.82 -7.94
CA VAL A 146 -3.74 25.65 -7.21
C VAL A 146 -2.99 24.78 -8.21
N PRO A 147 -1.65 24.67 -8.14
CA PRO A 147 -0.96 23.64 -8.91
C PRO A 147 -1.57 22.31 -8.49
N ASP A 148 -2.07 21.56 -9.47
CA ASP A 148 -2.80 20.30 -9.31
C ASP A 148 -2.10 19.45 -8.24
N SER A 149 -2.59 19.54 -7.00
CA SER A 149 -1.88 19.02 -5.85
C SER A 149 -2.08 17.52 -5.85
N GLY A 150 -1.12 16.84 -6.48
CA GLY A 150 -1.18 15.43 -6.83
C GLY A 150 -1.65 14.54 -5.69
N ALA A 151 -2.46 13.55 -6.01
CA ALA A 151 -2.81 12.52 -5.05
C ALA A 151 -1.55 11.72 -4.68
N SER A 152 -1.27 11.58 -3.40
CA SER A 152 -0.26 10.64 -2.90
C SER A 152 -0.92 9.33 -2.51
N PHE A 153 -0.18 8.24 -2.69
CA PHE A 153 -0.60 6.89 -2.39
C PHE A 153 0.45 6.22 -1.50
N MET A 154 0.00 5.51 -0.47
CA MET A 154 0.88 4.84 0.48
C MET A 154 0.19 3.60 1.03
N LEU A 155 0.94 2.51 1.22
CA LEU A 155 0.41 1.31 1.87
C LEU A 155 0.40 1.49 3.39
N CYS A 156 -0.66 0.98 4.02
CA CYS A 156 -0.73 0.88 5.47
C CYS A 156 0.16 -0.26 5.96
N THR A 157 0.75 -0.09 7.15
CA THR A 157 1.52 -1.13 7.81
C THR A 157 0.60 -2.19 8.39
N ILE A 158 0.98 -3.46 8.31
CA ILE A 158 0.32 -4.57 8.96
C ILE A 158 0.73 -4.60 10.43
N THR A 159 -0.27 -4.64 11.30
CA THR A 159 -0.11 -4.90 12.72
C THR A 159 -0.78 -6.24 13.01
N SER A 160 -0.01 -7.26 13.40
CA SER A 160 -0.50 -8.62 13.67
C SER A 160 -0.67 -8.87 15.16
#